data_AF-A0A1M6F1Y6-F1
#
_entry.id   AF-A0A1M6F1Y6-F1
#
_cell.length_a   1.000
_cell.length_b   1.000
_cell.length_c   1.000
_cell.angle_alpha   90.00
_cell.angle_beta   90.00
_cell.angle_gamma   90.00
#
_symmetry.space_group_name_H-M   'P 1'
#
loop_
_entity.id
_entity.type
_entity.pdbx_description
1 polymer ?
#
loop_
_entity_poly.entity_id
_entity_poly.type
_entity_poly.pdbx_seq_one_letter_code
_entity_poly.pdbx_strand_id
1 'polypeptide(L)'
;MVCKKCGTMITDSSAELCPVCCAPLGEENFSNEDILKSDHYVDTLKSSDSYTPQLGTKWADFLGYFAFWLSAIVSIIVGLWCLSLTGSYSYRRISGTLVFSAICLIVTGIICILGALSIIKRKSSANNMVTLVYVTSLVADILVYIAFSSTGIMYNLSIPRIVIAILMIIINRSYFEKRSNIFVN
;
A
#
# COMPACT_ATOMS: atom_id res chain seq x y z
N MET A 1 -37.44 2.68 3.08
CA MET A 1 -37.40 3.79 2.09
C MET A 1 -36.31 3.50 1.06
N VAL A 2 -36.36 4.07 -0.14
CA VAL A 2 -35.33 3.87 -1.18
C VAL A 2 -34.62 5.19 -1.47
N CYS A 3 -33.28 5.19 -1.50
CA CYS A 3 -32.52 6.40 -1.80
C CYS A 3 -32.70 6.80 -3.28
N LYS A 4 -33.22 8.00 -3.56
CA LYS A 4 -33.35 8.54 -4.94
C LYS A 4 -32.03 8.60 -5.71
N LYS A 5 -30.89 8.76 -5.03
CA LYS A 5 -29.59 8.95 -5.69
C LYS A 5 -28.90 7.64 -6.08
N CYS A 6 -29.07 6.58 -5.29
CA CYS A 6 -28.34 5.33 -5.49
C CYS A 6 -29.24 4.08 -5.53
N GLY A 7 -30.56 4.24 -5.40
CA GLY A 7 -31.52 3.14 -5.45
C GLY A 7 -31.43 2.16 -4.28
N THR A 8 -30.61 2.44 -3.26
CA THR A 8 -30.42 1.54 -2.12
C THR A 8 -31.65 1.54 -1.24
N MET A 9 -32.13 0.35 -0.89
CA MET A 9 -33.17 0.16 0.11
C MET A 9 -32.59 0.42 1.50
N ILE A 10 -33.14 1.40 2.19
CA ILE A 10 -32.75 1.79 3.54
C ILE A 10 -33.77 1.17 4.50
N THR A 11 -33.25 0.29 5.35
CA THR A 11 -33.99 -0.44 6.39
C THR A 11 -34.21 0.40 7.65
N ASP A 12 -33.31 1.35 7.92
CA ASP A 12 -33.38 2.21 9.10
C ASP A 12 -34.16 3.49 8.81
N SER A 13 -35.37 3.58 9.35
CA SER A 13 -36.28 4.72 9.18
C SER A 13 -35.80 6.02 9.86
N SER A 14 -34.75 5.96 10.68
CA SER A 14 -34.14 7.11 11.37
C SER A 14 -32.88 7.64 10.69
N ALA A 15 -32.46 7.07 9.57
CA ALA A 15 -31.26 7.52 8.86
C ALA A 15 -31.52 8.84 8.11
N GLU A 16 -30.86 9.93 8.53
CA GLU A 16 -30.91 11.24 7.84
C GLU A 16 -30.06 11.27 6.55
N LEU A 17 -29.09 10.35 6.42
CA LEU A 17 -28.22 10.22 5.25
C LEU A 17 -28.19 8.79 4.73
N CYS A 18 -28.11 8.65 3.41
CA CYS A 18 -27.94 7.34 2.79
C CYS A 18 -26.58 6.73 3.18
N PRO A 19 -26.54 5.52 3.74
CA PRO A 19 -25.29 4.88 4.19
C PRO A 19 -24.35 4.52 3.03
N VAL A 20 -24.85 4.53 1.79
CA VAL A 20 -24.09 4.15 0.58
C VAL A 20 -23.57 5.35 -0.18
N CYS A 21 -24.34 6.44 -0.28
CA CYS A 21 -23.97 7.59 -1.11
C CYS A 21 -23.92 8.94 -0.35
N CYS A 22 -24.15 8.92 0.96
CA CYS A 22 -24.22 10.09 1.84
C CYS A 22 -25.17 11.19 1.31
N ALA A 23 -26.15 10.83 0.49
CA ALA A 23 -27.18 11.77 0.06
C ALA A 23 -28.14 12.06 1.23
N PRO A 24 -28.56 13.32 1.43
CA PRO A 24 -29.55 13.65 2.45
C PRO A 24 -30.88 12.98 2.10
N LEU A 25 -31.46 12.30 3.10
CA LEU A 25 -32.76 11.63 2.99
C LEU A 25 -33.83 12.58 3.51
N GLY A 26 -34.19 13.58 2.69
CA GLY A 26 -35.30 14.49 2.98
C GLY A 26 -36.67 13.82 2.82
N GLU A 27 -37.70 14.38 3.49
CA GLU A 27 -39.08 13.89 3.72
C GLU A 27 -39.93 13.47 2.50
N GLU A 28 -39.37 13.36 1.29
CA GLU A 28 -40.09 13.03 0.05
C GLU A 28 -39.73 11.65 -0.53
N ASN A 29 -39.51 10.66 0.34
CA ASN A 29 -39.31 9.28 -0.10
C ASN A 29 -40.61 8.49 0.07
N PHE A 30 -41.13 8.02 -1.07
CA PHE A 30 -42.32 7.18 -1.21
C PHE A 30 -42.44 6.13 -0.09
N SER A 31 -43.60 6.13 0.58
CA SER A 31 -44.02 5.02 1.42
C SER A 31 -44.09 3.76 0.58
N ASN A 32 -43.83 2.60 1.21
CA ASN A 32 -43.79 1.29 0.55
C ASN A 32 -45.11 0.90 -0.16
N GLU A 33 -46.17 1.73 -0.12
CA GLU A 33 -47.47 1.46 -0.73
C GLU A 33 -47.55 1.80 -2.22
N ASP A 34 -46.68 2.66 -2.77
CA ASP A 34 -46.77 3.07 -4.18
C ASP A 34 -46.03 2.15 -5.17
N ILE A 35 -45.36 1.09 -4.70
CA ILE A 35 -44.58 0.17 -5.54
C ILE A 35 -45.47 -0.87 -6.24
N LEU A 36 -46.75 -1.03 -5.85
CA LEU A 36 -47.61 -2.11 -6.37
C LEU A 36 -48.35 -1.79 -7.69
N LYS A 37 -48.08 -0.66 -8.37
CA LYS A 37 -48.87 -0.22 -9.54
C LYS A 37 -48.11 0.00 -10.86
N SER A 38 -46.85 -0.41 -10.96
CA SER A 38 -46.12 -0.27 -12.22
C SER A 38 -45.42 -1.56 -12.62
N ASP A 39 -46.11 -2.38 -13.41
CA ASP A 39 -45.60 -3.58 -14.09
C ASP A 39 -44.44 -3.29 -15.07
N HIS A 40 -43.95 -2.04 -15.14
CA HIS A 40 -42.91 -1.62 -16.07
C HIS A 40 -41.50 -1.51 -15.47
N TYR A 41 -41.32 -1.81 -14.18
CA TYR A 41 -40.02 -1.65 -13.49
C TYR A 41 -39.26 -2.95 -13.19
N VAL A 42 -39.85 -4.12 -13.45
CA VAL A 42 -39.24 -5.40 -13.09
C VAL A 42 -38.08 -5.80 -14.03
N ASP A 43 -38.05 -5.31 -15.27
CA ASP A 43 -36.99 -5.67 -16.22
C ASP A 43 -35.69 -4.88 -16.06
N THR A 44 -35.69 -3.73 -15.37
CA THR A 44 -34.48 -2.92 -15.14
C THR A 44 -33.72 -3.30 -13.87
N LEU A 45 -34.27 -4.21 -13.05
CA LEU A 45 -33.65 -4.70 -11.80
C LEU A 45 -32.70 -5.89 -12.00
N LYS A 46 -32.56 -6.41 -13.23
CA LYS A 46 -31.72 -7.58 -13.53
C LYS A 46 -30.29 -7.26 -13.99
N SER A 47 -29.87 -5.99 -13.97
CA SER A 47 -28.52 -5.58 -14.41
C SER A 47 -27.72 -4.78 -13.39
N SER A 48 -28.10 -4.78 -12.10
CA SER A 48 -27.32 -4.13 -11.03
C SER A 48 -26.59 -5.12 -10.12
N ASP A 49 -26.40 -6.37 -10.54
CA ASP A 49 -25.45 -7.29 -9.92
C ASP A 49 -24.03 -7.03 -10.44
N SER A 50 -23.50 -5.87 -10.09
CA SER A 50 -22.04 -5.71 -9.96
C SER A 50 -21.75 -4.91 -8.69
N TYR A 51 -22.26 -5.40 -7.56
CA TYR A 51 -21.68 -5.08 -6.26
C TYR A 51 -20.29 -5.70 -6.22
N THR A 52 -19.32 -5.08 -6.91
CA THR A 52 -17.92 -5.45 -6.73
C THR A 52 -17.61 -5.19 -5.25
N PRO A 53 -17.27 -6.22 -4.45
CA PRO A 53 -16.94 -6.01 -3.06
C PRO A 53 -15.86 -4.94 -2.99
N GLN A 54 -16.11 -3.82 -2.29
CA GLN A 54 -15.09 -2.80 -2.08
C GLN A 54 -13.95 -3.47 -1.30
N LEU A 55 -12.93 -3.93 -2.03
CA LEU A 55 -11.76 -4.54 -1.43
C LEU A 55 -11.09 -3.51 -0.51
N GLY A 56 -11.14 -3.74 0.80
CA GLY A 56 -10.64 -2.79 1.80
C GLY A 56 -9.18 -2.35 1.56
N THR A 57 -8.88 -1.09 1.90
CA THR A 57 -7.57 -0.44 1.71
C THR A 57 -6.64 -0.53 2.93
N LYS A 58 -7.07 -1.19 4.02
CA LYS A 58 -6.35 -1.22 5.31
C LYS A 58 -4.86 -1.58 5.18
N TRP A 59 -4.52 -2.49 4.27
CA TRP A 59 -3.13 -2.87 4.02
C TRP A 59 -2.32 -1.75 3.34
N ALA A 60 -2.90 -1.08 2.34
CA ALA A 60 -2.27 0.09 1.72
C ALA A 60 -2.09 1.22 2.74
N ASP A 61 -3.10 1.46 3.59
CA ASP A 61 -3.01 2.48 4.64
C ASP A 61 -1.90 2.13 5.64
N PHE A 62 -1.79 0.87 6.07
CA PHE A 62 -0.67 0.41 6.91
C PHE A 62 0.70 0.63 6.24
N LEU A 63 0.83 0.30 4.96
CA LEU A 63 2.07 0.51 4.21
C LEU A 63 2.44 1.99 4.13
N GLY A 64 1.48 2.84 3.75
CA GLY A 64 1.69 4.26 3.52
C GLY A 64 1.89 5.08 4.79
N TYR A 65 1.16 4.78 5.87
CA TYR A 65 1.24 5.55 7.12
C TYR A 65 2.27 5.03 8.13
N PHE A 66 2.70 3.78 8.02
CA PHE A 66 3.60 3.18 9.00
C PHE A 66 4.80 2.46 8.38
N ALA A 67 4.57 1.39 7.61
CA ALA A 67 5.65 0.47 7.26
C ALA A 67 6.77 1.14 6.44
N PHE A 68 6.40 1.97 5.47
CA PHE A 68 7.37 2.67 4.63
C PHE A 68 8.11 3.79 5.36
N TRP A 69 7.47 4.47 6.31
CA TRP A 69 8.14 5.45 7.16
C TRP A 69 9.17 4.78 8.07
N LEU A 70 8.78 3.69 8.73
CA LEU A 70 9.70 2.92 9.57
C LEU A 70 10.88 2.37 8.76
N SER A 71 10.60 1.81 7.57
CA SER A 71 11.63 1.33 6.66
C SER A 71 12.57 2.44 6.18
N ALA A 72 12.05 3.64 5.89
CA ALA A 72 12.87 4.78 5.52
C ALA A 72 13.85 5.17 6.62
N ILE A 73 13.36 5.28 7.86
CA ILE A 73 14.18 5.61 9.03
C ILE A 73 15.26 4.55 9.23
N VAL A 74 14.89 3.28 9.24
CA VAL A 74 15.85 2.17 9.42
C VAL A 74 16.90 2.18 8.31
N SER A 75 16.50 2.35 7.05
CA SER A 75 17.43 2.35 5.92
C SER A 75 18.44 3.49 6.01
N ILE A 76 17.99 4.70 6.36
CA ILE A 76 18.87 5.86 6.53
C ILE A 76 19.83 5.64 7.70
N ILE A 77 19.34 5.17 8.85
CA ILE A 77 20.19 4.91 10.03
C ILE A 77 21.26 3.86 9.71
N VAL A 78 20.88 2.75 9.08
CA VAL A 78 21.83 1.68 8.70
C VAL A 78 22.81 2.18 7.63
N GLY A 79 22.37 3.03 6.70
CA GLY A 79 23.24 3.66 5.71
C GLY A 79 24.30 4.56 6.35
N LEU A 80 23.90 5.41 7.30
CA LEU A 80 24.82 6.25 8.06
C LEU A 80 25.79 5.43 8.92
N TRP A 81 25.30 4.32 9.50
CA TRP A 81 26.15 3.39 10.22
C TRP A 81 27.17 2.71 9.30
N CYS A 82 26.79 2.31 8.08
CA CYS A 82 27.74 1.78 7.11
C CYS A 82 28.82 2.81 6.75
N LEU A 83 28.47 4.09 6.59
CA LEU A 83 29.44 5.17 6.36
C LEU A 83 30.40 5.34 7.52
N SER A 84 29.92 5.30 8.77
CA SER A 84 30.80 5.46 9.94
C SER A 84 31.85 4.35 10.06
N LEU A 85 31.53 3.13 9.59
CA LEU A 85 32.47 2.02 9.54
C LEU A 85 33.61 2.20 8.52
N THR A 86 33.41 3.01 7.47
CA THR A 86 34.41 3.20 6.41
C THR A 86 35.69 3.89 6.91
N GLY A 87 35.60 4.69 7.97
CA GLY A 87 36.73 5.34 8.62
C GLY A 87 37.53 4.43 9.56
N SER A 88 37.04 3.20 9.83
CA SER A 88 37.68 2.29 10.77
C SER A 88 38.71 1.37 10.09
N TYR A 89 39.86 1.21 10.73
CA TYR A 89 40.96 0.36 10.22
C TYR A 89 40.52 -1.09 9.96
N SER A 90 39.60 -1.62 10.78
CA SER A 90 39.09 -2.99 10.67
C SER A 90 38.28 -3.24 9.40
N TYR A 91 37.72 -2.20 8.78
CA TYR A 91 36.82 -2.30 7.63
C TYR A 91 37.42 -1.72 6.34
N ARG A 92 38.72 -1.36 6.36
CA ARG A 92 39.40 -0.70 5.25
C ARG A 92 39.40 -1.50 3.95
N ARG A 93 39.38 -2.84 4.03
CA ARG A 93 39.33 -3.74 2.86
C ARG A 93 37.97 -3.78 2.16
N ILE A 94 36.90 -3.41 2.87
CA ILE A 94 35.52 -3.43 2.37
C ILE A 94 34.89 -2.04 2.32
N SER A 95 35.68 -0.98 2.53
CA SER A 95 35.22 0.40 2.58
C SER A 95 34.47 0.81 1.31
N GLY A 96 34.94 0.40 0.13
CA GLY A 96 34.24 0.65 -1.14
C GLY A 96 32.84 0.03 -1.18
N THR A 97 32.71 -1.24 -0.80
CA THR A 97 31.42 -1.94 -0.75
C THR A 97 30.49 -1.34 0.30
N LEU A 98 31.03 -0.87 1.44
CA LEU A 98 30.28 -0.18 2.49
C LEU A 98 29.76 1.19 2.05
N VAL A 99 30.58 1.99 1.34
CA VAL A 99 30.14 3.26 0.76
C VAL A 99 29.00 3.03 -0.24
N PHE A 100 29.16 2.05 -1.14
CA PHE A 100 28.13 1.74 -2.11
C PHE A 100 26.82 1.27 -1.45
N SER A 101 26.93 0.37 -0.46
CA SER A 101 25.78 -0.11 0.32
C SER A 101 25.09 1.02 1.06
N ALA A 102 25.85 1.95 1.64
CA ALA A 102 25.30 3.11 2.32
C ALA A 102 24.51 4.03 1.39
N ILE A 103 25.05 4.31 0.19
CA ILE A 103 24.35 5.12 -0.81
C ILE A 103 23.05 4.44 -1.22
N CYS A 104 23.08 3.13 -1.50
CA CYS A 104 21.88 2.35 -1.83
C CYS A 104 20.83 2.39 -0.71
N LEU A 105 21.24 2.30 0.56
CA LEU A 105 20.34 2.38 1.70
C LEU A 105 19.70 3.77 1.87
N ILE A 106 20.46 4.84 1.67
CA ILE A 106 19.93 6.21 1.70
C ILE A 106 18.93 6.42 0.56
N VAL A 107 19.27 5.99 -0.66
CA VAL A 107 18.38 6.06 -1.82
C VAL A 107 17.10 5.24 -1.58
N THR A 108 17.23 4.04 -1.01
CA THR A 108 16.09 3.21 -0.61
C THR A 108 15.19 3.94 0.39
N GLY A 109 15.77 4.63 1.38
CA GLY A 109 15.01 5.44 2.33
C GLY A 109 14.20 6.56 1.66
N ILE A 110 14.78 7.25 0.69
CA ILE A 110 14.08 8.27 -0.11
C ILE A 110 12.93 7.65 -0.91
N ILE A 111 13.19 6.51 -1.55
CA ILE A 111 12.19 5.76 -2.31
C ILE A 111 11.04 5.29 -1.42
N CYS A 112 11.31 4.84 -0.19
CA CYS A 112 10.27 4.50 0.79
C CYS A 112 9.36 5.70 1.10
N ILE A 113 9.93 6.90 1.27
CA ILE A 113 9.14 8.12 1.49
C ILE A 113 8.27 8.42 0.26
N LEU A 114 8.83 8.32 -0.95
CA LEU A 114 8.07 8.53 -2.19
C LEU A 114 6.96 7.47 -2.37
N GLY A 115 7.25 6.22 -2.01
CA GLY A 115 6.28 5.13 -1.97
C GLY A 115 5.14 5.44 -1.01
N ALA A 116 5.45 5.90 0.20
CA ALA A 116 4.46 6.25 1.21
C ALA A 116 3.53 7.36 0.71
N LEU A 117 4.12 8.42 0.16
CA LEU A 117 3.37 9.53 -0.42
C LEU A 117 2.53 9.11 -1.63
N SER A 118 3.02 8.18 -2.45
CA SER A 118 2.27 7.67 -3.60
C SER A 118 1.02 6.89 -3.18
N ILE A 119 1.11 6.12 -2.09
CA ILE A 119 -0.03 5.40 -1.53
C ILE A 119 -1.02 6.37 -0.87
N ILE A 120 -0.53 7.29 -0.02
CA ILE A 120 -1.38 8.26 0.69
C ILE A 120 -2.15 9.14 -0.31
N LYS A 121 -1.49 9.58 -1.39
CA LYS A 121 -2.11 10.38 -2.44
C LYS A 121 -2.92 9.56 -3.46
N ARG A 122 -3.02 8.24 -3.26
CA ARG A 122 -3.72 7.29 -4.13
C ARG A 122 -3.33 7.42 -5.60
N LYS A 123 -2.02 7.57 -5.86
CA LYS A 123 -1.51 7.75 -7.22
C LYS A 123 -1.62 6.46 -8.03
N SER A 124 -1.91 6.57 -9.32
CA SER A 124 -1.85 5.47 -10.30
C SER A 124 -0.50 4.75 -10.31
N SER A 125 0.58 5.49 -10.02
CA SER A 125 1.92 4.94 -9.90
C SER A 125 2.19 4.15 -8.61
N ALA A 126 1.23 4.04 -7.68
CA ALA A 126 1.45 3.43 -6.36
C ALA A 126 1.93 1.98 -6.45
N ASN A 127 1.37 1.17 -7.36
CA ASN A 127 1.81 -0.21 -7.57
C ASN A 127 3.30 -0.29 -7.95
N ASN A 128 3.70 0.55 -8.92
CA ASN A 128 5.08 0.61 -9.39
C ASN A 128 6.01 1.09 -8.29
N MET A 129 5.60 2.11 -7.52
CA MET A 129 6.39 2.64 -6.40
C MET A 129 6.57 1.62 -5.28
N VAL A 130 5.51 0.89 -4.91
CA VAL A 130 5.60 -0.18 -3.90
C VAL A 130 6.53 -1.29 -4.36
N THR A 131 6.42 -1.71 -5.62
CA THR A 131 7.32 -2.71 -6.19
C THR A 131 8.76 -2.21 -6.15
N LEU A 132 8.99 -0.95 -6.53
CA LEU A 132 10.30 -0.34 -6.55
C LEU A 132 10.91 -0.26 -5.14
N VAL A 133 10.12 0.08 -4.11
CA VAL A 133 10.54 0.06 -2.69
C VAL A 133 11.11 -1.29 -2.29
N TYR A 134 10.37 -2.37 -2.56
CA TYR A 134 10.81 -3.71 -2.15
C TYR A 134 11.99 -4.22 -2.99
N VAL A 135 12.06 -3.88 -4.29
CA VAL A 135 13.20 -4.20 -5.14
C VAL A 135 14.47 -3.49 -4.66
N THR A 136 14.40 -2.18 -4.36
CA THR A 136 15.58 -1.45 -3.86
C THR A 136 15.99 -1.92 -2.48
N SER A 137 15.04 -2.24 -1.61
CA SER A 137 15.32 -2.84 -0.30
C SER A 137 16.03 -4.19 -0.45
N LEU A 138 15.56 -5.04 -1.36
CA LEU A 138 16.18 -6.35 -1.65
C LEU A 138 17.63 -6.19 -2.12
N VAL A 139 17.87 -5.27 -3.06
CA VAL A 139 19.23 -4.99 -3.57
C VAL A 139 20.13 -4.47 -2.44
N ALA A 140 19.63 -3.56 -1.61
CA ALA A 140 20.39 -3.03 -0.48
C ALA A 140 20.74 -4.13 0.55
N ASP A 141 19.78 -5.01 0.88
CA ASP A 141 20.02 -6.13 1.80
C ASP A 141 21.05 -7.13 1.25
N ILE A 142 21.04 -7.39 -0.05
CA ILE A 142 22.05 -8.25 -0.72
C ILE A 142 23.44 -7.61 -0.66
N LEU A 143 23.54 -6.31 -0.94
CA LEU A 143 24.82 -5.60 -0.90
C LEU A 143 25.42 -5.58 0.50
N VAL A 144 24.60 -5.31 1.51
CA VAL A 144 25.01 -5.38 2.92
C VAL A 144 25.45 -6.80 3.28
N TYR A 145 24.68 -7.82 2.87
CA TYR A 145 25.06 -9.21 3.09
C TYR A 145 26.43 -9.54 2.50
N ILE A 146 26.70 -9.16 1.25
CA ILE A 146 27.99 -9.39 0.58
C ILE A 146 29.12 -8.62 1.26
N ALA A 147 28.88 -7.38 1.71
CA ALA A 147 29.88 -6.58 2.40
C ALA A 147 30.35 -7.30 3.68
N PHE A 148 29.42 -7.80 4.49
CA PHE A 148 29.71 -8.43 5.77
C PHE A 148 30.02 -9.93 5.67
N SER A 149 29.64 -10.63 4.61
CA SER A 149 30.00 -12.05 4.44
C SER A 149 31.51 -12.26 4.41
N SER A 150 32.26 -11.27 3.91
CA SER A 150 33.72 -11.29 3.84
C SER A 150 34.44 -11.01 5.17
N THR A 151 33.74 -10.52 6.20
CA THR A 151 34.33 -10.21 7.51
C THR A 151 34.17 -11.34 8.53
N GLY A 152 33.49 -12.43 8.18
CA GLY A 152 33.17 -13.52 9.10
C GLY A 152 32.06 -13.19 10.10
N ILE A 153 31.54 -11.95 10.09
CA ILE A 153 30.35 -11.56 10.84
C ILE A 153 29.14 -12.09 10.07
N MET A 154 28.66 -13.29 10.44
CA MET A 154 27.42 -13.81 9.86
C MET A 154 26.25 -12.92 10.26
N TYR A 155 25.76 -12.14 9.30
CA TYR A 155 24.51 -11.39 9.42
C TYR A 155 23.32 -12.36 9.25
N ASN A 156 23.07 -13.19 10.27
CA ASN A 156 22.03 -14.25 10.24
C ASN A 156 20.62 -13.73 9.91
N LEU A 157 20.37 -12.42 10.03
CA LEU A 157 19.09 -11.80 9.70
C LEU A 157 18.90 -11.49 8.21
N SER A 158 19.93 -11.61 7.36
CA SER A 158 19.84 -11.25 5.94
C SER A 158 19.01 -12.24 5.12
N ILE A 159 19.16 -13.55 5.33
CA ILE A 159 18.45 -14.58 4.53
C ILE A 159 16.93 -14.49 4.73
N PRO A 160 16.39 -14.44 5.96
CA PRO A 160 14.95 -14.27 6.15
C PRO A 160 14.40 -12.96 5.56
N ARG A 161 15.17 -11.86 5.65
CA ARG A 161 14.79 -10.57 5.07
C ARG A 161 14.66 -10.61 3.56
N ILE A 162 15.61 -11.25 2.88
CA ILE A 162 15.59 -11.45 1.42
C ILE A 162 14.34 -12.23 1.01
N VAL A 163 14.01 -13.32 1.71
CA VAL A 163 12.81 -14.12 1.43
C VAL A 163 11.54 -13.30 1.64
N ILE A 164 11.44 -12.57 2.75
CA ILE A 164 10.29 -11.71 3.05
C ILE A 164 10.14 -10.62 1.99
N ALA A 165 11.23 -9.99 1.54
CA ALA A 165 11.19 -8.96 0.51
C ALA A 165 10.64 -9.51 -0.81
N ILE A 166 11.06 -10.71 -1.24
CA ILE A 166 10.52 -11.38 -2.43
C ILE A 166 9.02 -11.65 -2.30
N LEU A 167 8.59 -12.18 -1.15
CA LEU A 167 7.16 -12.43 -0.89
C LEU A 167 6.36 -11.13 -0.93
N MET A 168 6.88 -10.06 -0.33
CA MET A 168 6.23 -8.75 -0.35
C MET A 168 6.12 -8.16 -1.75
N ILE A 169 7.08 -8.39 -2.65
CA ILE A 169 6.95 -7.98 -4.06
C ILE A 169 5.74 -8.66 -4.69
N ILE A 170 5.62 -9.98 -4.54
CA ILE A 170 4.55 -10.77 -5.16
C ILE A 170 3.18 -10.38 -4.57
N ILE A 171 3.08 -10.33 -3.24
CA ILE A 171 1.84 -10.03 -2.52
C ILE A 171 1.36 -8.62 -2.87
N ASN A 172 2.25 -7.63 -2.82
CA ASN A 172 1.85 -6.25 -3.09
C ASN A 172 1.47 -6.05 -4.55
N ARG A 173 2.22 -6.63 -5.49
CA ARG A 173 1.84 -6.54 -6.90
C ARG A 173 0.42 -7.05 -7.15
N SER A 174 0.11 -8.25 -6.65
CA SER A 174 -1.25 -8.81 -6.78
C SER A 174 -2.30 -7.97 -6.04
N TYR A 175 -1.95 -7.43 -4.86
CA TYR A 175 -2.84 -6.60 -4.06
C TYR A 175 -3.24 -5.29 -4.76
N PHE A 176 -2.26 -4.57 -5.32
CA PHE A 176 -2.46 -3.29 -5.98
C PHE A 176 -3.06 -3.45 -7.38
N GLU A 177 -2.72 -4.50 -8.13
CA GLU A 177 -3.38 -4.82 -9.41
C GLU A 177 -4.89 -5.04 -9.24
N LYS A 178 -5.31 -5.78 -8.20
CA LYS A 178 -6.73 -6.01 -7.88
C LYS A 178 -7.48 -4.77 -7.39
N ARG A 179 -6.78 -3.66 -7.13
CA ARG A 179 -7.34 -2.41 -6.58
C ARG A 179 -6.94 -1.20 -7.42
N SER A 180 -6.53 -1.41 -8.67
CA SER A 180 -6.05 -0.35 -9.57
C SER A 180 -7.09 0.76 -9.74
N ASN A 181 -8.39 0.44 -9.66
CA ASN A 181 -9.49 1.40 -9.70
C ASN A 181 -9.51 2.41 -8.52
N ILE A 182 -8.81 2.12 -7.42
CA ILE A 182 -8.69 3.01 -6.25
C ILE A 182 -7.51 3.97 -6.40
N PHE A 183 -6.52 3.60 -7.21
CA PHE A 183 -5.27 4.33 -7.42
C PHE A 183 -5.28 4.95 -8.82
N VAL A 184 -5.89 6.12 -8.96
CA VAL A 184 -6.12 6.76 -10.27
C VAL A 184 -5.58 8.19 -10.39
N ASN A 185 -5.09 8.76 -9.28
CA ASN A 185 -4.57 10.13 -9.21
C ASN A 185 -3.14 10.26 -9.77
#